data_AF-A0A1G9SAQ3-F1
#
_entry.id   AF-A0A1G9SAQ3-F1
#
_cell.length_a   1.000
_cell.length_b   1.000
_cell.length_c   1.000
_cell.angle_alpha   90.00
_cell.angle_beta   90.00
_cell.angle_gamma   90.00
#
_symmetry.space_group_name_H-M   'P 1'
#
loop_
_entity.id
_entity.type
_entity.pdbx_description
1 polymer ?
#
loop_
_entity_poly.entity_id
_entity_poly.type
_entity_poly.pdbx_seq_one_letter_code
_entity_poly.pdbx_strand_id
1 'polypeptide(L)'
;MERKGALLATCFCAGLLGGLVYSLTLWAAGFYGFTAAAGVLMTPDFSLPWLYPNLIWGGLWGLVYFPTVASYRHRKHWIRKGLWISLLPALFALLYLYPQVQRQGLLGLELGNFTPLFVLLFHFAWGAATGIFTRMLWGKR
;
A
#
# COMPACT_ATOMS: atom_id res chain seq x y z
N MET A 1 18.93 -15.78 -20.26
CA MET A 1 18.01 -14.62 -20.25
C MET A 1 17.71 -14.22 -18.82
N GLU A 2 18.23 -13.06 -18.38
CA GLU A 2 17.87 -12.49 -17.08
C GLU A 2 16.36 -12.24 -17.06
N ARG A 3 15.61 -13.01 -16.28
CA ARG A 3 14.15 -12.90 -16.17
C ARG A 3 13.69 -11.64 -15.40
N LYS A 4 14.45 -10.56 -15.48
CA LYS A 4 14.21 -9.30 -14.76
C LYS A 4 12.90 -8.64 -15.19
N GLY A 5 12.59 -8.65 -16.49
CA GLY A 5 11.32 -8.11 -17.01
C GLY A 5 10.09 -8.82 -16.44
N ALA A 6 10.12 -10.16 -16.38
CA ALA A 6 9.03 -10.93 -15.79
C ALA A 6 8.88 -10.71 -14.28
N LEU A 7 10.00 -10.55 -13.56
CA LEU A 7 9.95 -10.20 -12.14
C LEU A 7 9.39 -8.79 -11.92
N LEU A 8 9.74 -7.83 -12.77
CA LEU A 8 9.23 -6.46 -12.69
C LEU A 8 7.72 -6.42 -12.92
N ALA A 9 7.22 -7.11 -13.94
CA ALA A 9 5.77 -7.28 -14.16
C ALA A 9 5.09 -7.98 -12.97
N THR A 10 5.75 -8.99 -12.37
CA THR A 10 5.23 -9.66 -11.17
C THR A 10 5.13 -8.71 -9.97
N CYS A 11 6.12 -7.83 -9.78
CA CYS A 11 6.10 -6.83 -8.70
C CYS A 11 4.98 -5.79 -8.92
N PHE A 12 4.75 -5.38 -10.16
CA PHE A 12 3.62 -4.51 -10.50
C PHE A 12 2.27 -5.17 -10.19
N CYS A 13 2.05 -6.40 -10.66
CA CYS A 13 0.82 -7.13 -10.38
C CYS A 13 0.62 -7.38 -8.88
N ALA A 14 1.69 -7.73 -8.15
CA ALA A 14 1.63 -7.90 -6.71
C ALA A 14 1.31 -6.59 -5.98
N GLY A 15 1.87 -5.46 -6.43
CA GLY A 15 1.55 -4.14 -5.90
C GLY A 15 0.12 -3.70 -6.20
N LEU A 16 -0.42 -4.07 -7.36
CA LEU A 16 -1.82 -3.84 -7.74
C LEU A 16 -2.78 -4.64 -6.84
N LEU A 17 -2.48 -5.92 -6.61
CA LEU A 17 -3.23 -6.75 -5.64
C LEU A 17 -3.07 -6.20 -4.22
N GLY A 18 -1.89 -5.70 -3.86
CA GLY A 18 -1.69 -4.96 -2.62
C GLY A 18 -2.58 -3.73 -2.53
N GLY A 19 -2.73 -2.98 -3.63
CA GLY A 19 -3.60 -1.81 -3.74
C GLY A 19 -5.06 -2.17 -3.51
N LEU A 20 -5.50 -3.33 -4.01
CA LEU A 20 -6.82 -3.86 -3.73
C LEU A 20 -7.00 -4.16 -2.23
N VAL A 21 -6.02 -4.83 -1.60
CA VAL A 21 -6.07 -5.13 -0.15
C VAL A 21 -6.10 -3.84 0.67
N TYR A 22 -5.32 -2.83 0.32
CA TYR A 22 -5.37 -1.50 0.92
C TYR A 22 -6.77 -0.90 0.82
N SER A 23 -7.34 -0.82 -0.39
CA SER A 23 -8.64 -0.22 -0.61
C SER A 23 -9.75 -0.96 0.12
N LEU A 24 -9.72 -2.30 0.13
CA LEU A 24 -10.71 -3.12 0.85
C LEU A 24 -10.58 -2.96 2.37
N THR A 25 -9.36 -2.94 2.92
CA THR A 25 -9.15 -2.78 4.37
C THR A 25 -9.55 -1.39 4.84
N LEU A 26 -9.20 -0.35 4.08
CA LEU A 26 -9.61 1.02 4.35
C LEU A 26 -11.13 1.21 4.25
N TRP A 27 -11.77 0.67 3.19
CA TRP A 27 -13.23 0.72 3.06
C TRP A 27 -13.93 -0.05 4.18
N ALA A 28 -13.50 -1.27 4.48
CA ALA A 28 -14.08 -2.07 5.55
C ALA A 28 -13.96 -1.36 6.91
N ALA A 29 -12.81 -0.74 7.20
CA ALA A 29 -12.61 0.02 8.43
C ALA A 29 -13.56 1.23 8.53
N GLY A 30 -13.83 1.91 7.41
CA GLY A 30 -14.83 2.98 7.34
C GLY A 30 -16.26 2.47 7.49
N PHE A 31 -16.61 1.39 6.79
CA PHE A 31 -17.96 0.80 6.78
C PHE A 31 -18.36 0.24 8.16
N TYR A 32 -17.44 -0.46 8.85
CA TYR A 32 -17.66 -0.93 10.22
C TYR A 32 -17.49 0.16 11.28
N GLY A 33 -17.14 1.39 10.90
CA GLY A 33 -17.01 2.52 11.81
C GLY A 33 -15.77 2.48 12.72
N PHE A 34 -14.75 1.66 12.43
CA PHE A 34 -13.51 1.61 13.21
C PHE A 34 -12.75 2.94 13.20
N THR A 35 -12.70 3.60 12.04
CA THR A 35 -12.07 4.92 11.91
C THR A 35 -12.87 5.98 12.70
N ALA A 36 -14.20 5.97 12.57
CA ALA A 36 -15.08 6.88 13.29
C ALA A 36 -15.01 6.68 14.81
N ALA A 37 -14.94 5.44 15.30
CA ALA A 37 -14.81 5.12 16.72
C ALA A 37 -13.49 5.67 17.33
N ALA A 38 -12.45 5.81 16.51
CA ALA A 38 -11.19 6.44 16.90
C ALA A 38 -11.15 7.97 16.66
N GLY A 39 -12.29 8.58 16.30
CA GLY A 39 -12.38 10.02 16.00
C GLY A 39 -11.70 10.41 14.68
N VAL A 40 -11.52 9.46 13.75
CA VAL A 40 -10.93 9.68 12.43
C VAL A 40 -12.02 9.70 11.37
N LEU A 41 -12.19 10.83 10.70
CA LEU A 41 -13.18 11.06 9.64
C LEU A 41 -12.71 10.51 8.28
N MET A 42 -12.46 9.20 8.23
CA MET A 42 -11.99 8.52 7.02
C MET A 42 -13.00 7.45 6.59
N THR A 43 -13.93 7.87 5.72
CA THR A 43 -15.00 7.03 5.17
C THR A 43 -14.99 7.15 3.65
N PRO A 44 -14.20 6.32 2.95
CA PRO A 44 -14.19 6.35 1.49
C PRO A 44 -15.49 5.76 0.93
N ASP A 45 -15.94 6.33 -0.18
CA ASP A 45 -16.98 5.72 -1.01
C ASP A 45 -16.35 4.62 -1.89
N PHE A 46 -16.90 3.41 -1.85
CA PHE A 46 -16.39 2.27 -2.62
C PHE A 46 -16.87 2.32 -4.07
N SER A 47 -16.43 3.36 -4.76
CA SER A 47 -16.75 3.60 -6.16
C SER A 47 -15.55 3.28 -7.06
N LEU A 48 -15.83 2.91 -8.31
CA LEU A 48 -14.77 2.66 -9.29
C LEU A 48 -13.81 3.85 -9.46
N PRO A 49 -14.29 5.12 -9.57
CA PRO A 49 -13.38 6.27 -9.69
C PRO A 49 -12.41 6.42 -8.51
N TRP A 50 -12.77 5.95 -7.31
CA TRP A 50 -11.88 5.93 -6.16
C TRP A 50 -10.95 4.71 -6.17
N LEU A 51 -11.44 3.54 -6.55
CA LEU A 51 -10.68 2.30 -6.52
C LEU A 51 -9.58 2.24 -7.60
N TYR A 52 -9.88 2.67 -8.83
CA TYR A 52 -8.94 2.58 -9.97
C TYR A 52 -7.60 3.31 -9.71
N PRO A 53 -7.59 4.58 -9.27
CA PRO A 53 -6.34 5.27 -8.96
C PRO A 53 -5.54 4.55 -7.86
N ASN A 54 -6.21 4.06 -6.81
CA ASN A 54 -5.54 3.36 -5.71
C ASN A 54 -4.86 2.05 -6.17
N LEU A 55 -5.50 1.31 -7.07
CA LEU A 55 -4.92 0.10 -7.68
C LEU A 55 -3.66 0.43 -8.49
N ILE A 56 -3.71 1.47 -9.32
CA ILE A 56 -2.59 1.88 -10.18
C ILE A 56 -1.44 2.41 -9.33
N TRP A 57 -1.72 3.27 -8.36
CA TRP A 57 -0.72 3.75 -7.40
C TRP A 57 -0.10 2.59 -6.62
N GLY A 58 -0.90 1.62 -6.18
CA GLY A 58 -0.40 0.39 -5.55
C GLY A 58 0.54 -0.39 -6.47
N GLY A 59 0.22 -0.53 -7.75
CA GLY A 59 1.09 -1.16 -8.74
C GLY A 59 2.41 -0.42 -8.94
N LEU A 60 2.36 0.91 -9.06
CA LEU A 60 3.55 1.77 -9.22
C LEU A 60 4.48 1.69 -8.02
N TRP A 61 3.94 1.75 -6.80
CA TRP A 61 4.74 1.54 -5.58
C TRP A 61 5.26 0.10 -5.46
N GLY A 62 4.55 -0.87 -6.04
CA GLY A 62 5.01 -2.25 -6.18
C GLY A 62 6.29 -2.37 -7.01
N LEU A 63 6.54 -1.46 -7.97
CA LEU A 63 7.81 -1.45 -8.72
C LEU A 63 9.00 -1.09 -7.83
N VAL A 64 8.82 -0.25 -6.81
CA VAL A 64 9.87 0.08 -5.83
C VAL A 64 10.27 -1.14 -5.00
N TYR A 65 9.40 -2.16 -4.92
CA TYR A 65 9.72 -3.42 -4.28
C TYR A 65 10.70 -4.29 -5.09
N PHE A 66 10.74 -4.14 -6.43
CA PHE A 66 11.62 -4.89 -7.34
C PHE A 66 13.09 -4.98 -6.89
N PRO A 67 13.82 -3.87 -6.63
CA PRO A 67 15.22 -3.94 -6.22
C PRO A 67 15.44 -4.78 -4.96
N THR A 68 14.46 -4.87 -4.06
CA THR A 68 14.56 -5.64 -2.83
C THR A 68 14.55 -7.16 -3.06
N VAL A 69 14.04 -7.62 -4.20
CA VAL A 69 13.87 -9.04 -4.57
C VAL A 69 14.58 -9.44 -5.87
N ALA A 70 15.20 -8.48 -6.57
CA ALA A 70 15.86 -8.68 -7.85
C ALA A 70 17.02 -9.68 -7.79
N SER A 71 17.80 -9.68 -6.71
CA SER A 71 18.90 -10.63 -6.52
C SER A 71 18.42 -11.90 -5.81
N TYR A 72 18.90 -13.06 -6.29
CA TYR A 72 18.62 -14.37 -5.68
C TYR A 72 19.04 -14.40 -4.19
N ARG A 73 20.18 -13.77 -3.85
CA ARG A 73 20.68 -13.71 -2.46
C ARG A 73 19.74 -12.95 -1.52
N HIS A 74 18.87 -12.10 -2.07
CA HIS A 74 17.92 -11.27 -1.34
C HIS A 74 16.49 -11.86 -1.28
N ARG A 75 16.26 -13.09 -1.77
CA ARG A 75 14.96 -13.77 -1.74
C ARG A 75 14.58 -14.36 -0.37
N LYS A 76 14.80 -13.59 0.70
CA LYS A 76 14.44 -13.92 2.08
C LYS A 76 13.63 -12.78 2.68
N HIS A 77 12.76 -13.09 3.64
CA HIS A 77 11.95 -12.11 4.39
C HIS A 77 11.06 -11.20 3.50
N TRP A 78 10.41 -11.79 2.49
CA TRP A 78 9.57 -11.08 1.51
C TRP A 78 8.54 -10.14 2.18
N ILE A 79 7.79 -10.63 3.16
CA ILE A 79 6.78 -9.85 3.87
C ILE A 79 7.41 -8.66 4.60
N ARG A 80 8.51 -8.89 5.34
CA ARG A 80 9.20 -7.82 6.08
C ARG A 80 9.70 -6.72 5.15
N LYS A 81 10.23 -7.08 3.97
CA LYS A 81 10.65 -6.10 2.96
C LYS A 81 9.46 -5.32 2.39
N GLY A 82 8.33 -5.99 2.17
CA GLY A 82 7.10 -5.35 1.73
C GLY A 82 6.63 -4.31 2.76
N LEU A 83 6.69 -4.64 4.05
CA LEU A 83 6.40 -3.70 5.14
C LEU A 83 7.35 -2.50 5.14
N TRP A 84 8.66 -2.72 4.98
CA TRP A 84 9.62 -1.61 4.85
C TRP A 84 9.32 -0.72 3.65
N ILE A 85 9.03 -1.30 2.48
CA ILE A 85 8.71 -0.54 1.27
C ILE A 85 7.41 0.22 1.44
N SER A 86 6.42 -0.32 2.17
CA SER A 86 5.14 0.36 2.41
C SER A 86 5.23 1.62 3.28
N LEU A 87 6.34 1.84 3.99
CA LEU A 87 6.60 3.12 4.64
C LEU A 87 6.76 4.25 3.63
N LEU A 88 7.28 3.98 2.43
CA LEU A 88 7.45 5.00 1.40
C LEU A 88 6.11 5.59 0.92
N PRO A 89 5.12 4.79 0.45
CA PRO A 89 3.82 5.32 0.09
C PRO A 89 3.08 5.91 1.31
N ALA A 90 3.25 5.36 2.51
CA ALA A 90 2.64 5.93 3.71
C ALA A 90 3.19 7.33 4.04
N LEU A 91 4.50 7.51 4.00
CA LEU A 91 5.15 8.81 4.21
C LEU A 91 4.78 9.79 3.10
N PHE A 92 4.73 9.33 1.84
CA PHE A 92 4.26 10.16 0.73
C PHE A 92 2.81 10.62 0.95
N ALA A 93 1.93 9.73 1.41
CA ALA A 93 0.56 10.10 1.74
C ALA A 93 0.51 11.17 2.85
N LEU A 94 1.22 10.93 3.96
CA LEU A 94 1.21 11.78 5.16
C LEU A 94 1.87 13.15 4.97
N LEU A 95 2.96 13.21 4.20
CA LEU A 95 3.78 14.41 4.06
C LEU A 95 3.46 15.22 2.80
N TYR A 96 2.87 14.60 1.78
CA TYR A 96 2.57 15.28 0.52
C TYR A 96 1.09 15.18 0.14
N LEU A 97 0.51 13.99 0.06
CA LEU A 97 -0.86 13.81 -0.45
C LEU A 97 -1.90 14.52 0.43
N TYR A 98 -1.90 14.28 1.75
CA TYR A 98 -2.85 14.93 2.66
C TYR A 98 -2.67 16.45 2.74
N PRO A 99 -1.47 17.01 2.98
CA PRO A 99 -1.34 18.45 3.11
C PRO A 99 -1.49 19.20 1.79
N GLN A 100 -0.92 18.71 0.68
CA GLN A 100 -0.84 19.47 -0.57
C GLN A 100 -2.00 19.19 -1.53
N VAL A 101 -2.44 17.93 -1.62
CA VAL A 101 -3.46 17.52 -2.60
C VAL A 101 -4.85 17.53 -1.96
N GLN A 102 -5.01 16.90 -0.80
CA GLN A 102 -6.31 16.76 -0.15
C GLN A 102 -6.65 17.93 0.78
N ARG A 103 -5.65 18.75 1.15
CA ARG A 103 -5.77 19.90 2.07
C ARG A 103 -6.39 19.50 3.41
N GLN A 104 -5.89 18.42 4.01
CA GLN A 104 -6.35 17.87 5.30
C GLN A 104 -5.31 18.01 6.42
N GLY A 105 -4.48 19.06 6.33
CA GLY A 105 -3.38 19.31 7.25
C GLY A 105 -2.20 18.33 7.11
N LEU A 106 -1.11 18.66 7.82
CA LEU A 106 0.08 17.81 7.89
C LEU A 106 -0.25 16.49 8.60
N LEU A 107 0.19 15.36 8.06
CA LEU A 107 -0.15 14.00 8.54
C LEU A 107 -1.64 13.64 8.53
N GLY A 108 -2.51 14.45 7.90
CA GLY A 108 -3.95 14.22 7.93
C GLY A 108 -4.60 14.50 9.29
N LEU A 109 -3.98 15.32 10.14
CA LEU A 109 -4.48 15.60 11.49
C LEU A 109 -5.85 16.28 11.51
N GLU A 110 -6.24 16.97 10.44
CA GLU A 110 -7.59 17.56 10.34
C GLU A 110 -8.69 16.50 10.23
N LEU A 111 -8.35 15.28 9.77
CA LEU A 111 -9.26 14.14 9.83
C LEU A 111 -9.37 13.52 11.21
N GLY A 112 -8.44 13.83 12.13
CA GLY A 112 -8.36 13.24 13.46
C GLY A 112 -6.92 12.93 13.87
N ASN A 113 -6.64 12.97 15.17
CA ASN A 113 -5.28 12.78 15.72
C ASN A 113 -4.69 11.39 15.43
N PHE A 114 -5.53 10.37 15.25
CA PHE A 114 -5.11 9.00 14.98
C PHE A 114 -4.96 8.67 13.49
N THR A 115 -5.26 9.61 12.58
CA THR A 115 -5.12 9.43 11.12
C THR A 115 -3.76 8.86 10.71
N PRO A 116 -2.61 9.38 11.18
CA PRO A 116 -1.32 8.82 10.78
C PRO A 116 -1.15 7.34 11.13
N LEU A 117 -1.71 6.89 12.26
CA LEU A 117 -1.66 5.48 12.64
C LEU A 117 -2.47 4.60 11.69
N PHE A 118 -3.70 5.01 11.36
CA PHE A 118 -4.54 4.26 10.41
C PHE A 118 -3.91 4.20 9.02
N VAL A 119 -3.37 5.32 8.53
CA VAL A 119 -2.67 5.38 7.24
C VAL A 119 -1.52 4.39 7.21
N LEU A 120 -0.71 4.33 8.27
CA LEU A 120 0.37 3.34 8.39
C LEU A 120 -0.17 1.90 8.40
N LEU A 121 -1.23 1.61 9.16
CA LEU A 121 -1.83 0.28 9.22
C LEU A 121 -2.34 -0.20 7.85
N PHE A 122 -3.05 0.65 7.12
CA PHE A 122 -3.54 0.30 5.78
C PHE A 122 -2.39 0.11 4.79
N HIS A 123 -1.35 0.94 4.85
CA HIS A 123 -0.17 0.75 4.01
C HIS A 123 0.63 -0.50 4.41
N PHE A 124 0.67 -0.88 5.69
CA PHE A 124 1.25 -2.16 6.09
C PHE A 124 0.47 -3.35 5.54
N ALA A 125 -0.87 -3.27 5.46
CA ALA A 125 -1.67 -4.27 4.76
C ALA A 125 -1.27 -4.38 3.27
N TRP A 126 -1.10 -3.24 2.59
CA TRP A 126 -0.56 -3.19 1.23
C TRP A 126 0.82 -3.85 1.11
N GLY A 127 1.76 -3.50 1.99
CA GLY A 127 3.13 -4.01 1.98
C GLY A 127 3.20 -5.51 2.23
N ALA A 128 2.43 -6.00 3.20
CA ALA A 128 2.32 -7.42 3.50
C ALA A 128 1.74 -8.19 2.31
N ALA A 129 0.64 -7.71 1.72
CA ALA A 129 0.01 -8.30 0.55
C ALA A 129 0.98 -8.35 -0.64
N THR A 130 1.67 -7.24 -0.94
CA THR A 130 2.65 -7.16 -2.03
C THR A 130 3.78 -8.19 -1.84
N GLY A 131 4.30 -8.33 -0.62
CA GLY A 131 5.32 -9.33 -0.31
C GLY A 131 4.82 -10.79 -0.46
N ILE A 132 3.59 -11.08 0.00
CA ILE A 132 2.94 -12.39 -0.12
C ILE A 132 2.73 -12.74 -1.60
N PHE A 133 2.08 -11.87 -2.37
CA PHE A 133 1.77 -12.12 -3.77
C PHE A 133 3.03 -12.23 -4.62
N THR A 134 4.05 -11.40 -4.40
CA THR A 134 5.33 -11.52 -5.12
C THR A 134 5.99 -12.87 -4.83
N ARG A 135 5.96 -13.35 -3.59
CA ARG A 135 6.48 -14.69 -3.23
C ARG A 135 5.65 -15.80 -3.87
N MET A 136 4.32 -15.69 -3.92
CA MET A 136 3.48 -16.73 -4.52
C MET A 136 3.69 -16.82 -6.04
N LEU A 137 3.84 -15.68 -6.71
CA LEU A 137 3.97 -15.60 -8.16
C LEU A 137 5.40 -15.90 -8.65
N TRP A 138 6.44 -15.53 -7.87
CA TRP A 138 7.84 -15.67 -8.29
C TRP A 138 8.70 -16.60 -7.43
N GLY A 139 8.32 -16.81 -6.16
CA GLY A 139 9.14 -17.48 -5.15
C GLY A 139 9.18 -19.01 -5.22
N LYS A 140 8.55 -19.63 -6.23
CA LYS A 140 8.62 -21.10 -6.46
C LYS A 140 9.93 -21.56 -7.15
N ARG A 141 10.99 -20.74 -7.15
CA ARG A 141 12.29 -21.01 -7.77
C ARG A 141 13.45 -20.63 -6.87
#